data_AF-A0A258BT49-F1
#
_entry.id   AF-A0A258BT49-F1
#
_cell.length_a   1.000
_cell.length_b   1.000
_cell.length_c   1.000
_cell.angle_alpha   90.00
_cell.angle_beta   90.00
_cell.angle_gamma   90.00
#
_symmetry.space_group_name_H-M   'P 1'
#
loop_
_entity.id
_entity.type
_entity.pdbx_description
1 polymer ?
#
loop_
_entity_poly.entity_id
_entity_poly.type
_entity_poly.pdbx_seq_one_letter_code
_entity_poly.pdbx_strand_id
1 'polypeptide(L)'
;LRIDIQFFLETLLADEGLLVSRLNTGVTSPLPSPDANSHRPAAANDPSLGLGRSNVILSAEIADYLNEVTGVQRGDDYRSLNLDANFMWDWRASDKSPRFYVSAAPVLSAFMREKSDVELLVFAGYRDLATTLLGTQYALTHNDLPQDRVTLTALPGGHSPYDEEALKADIAGQLYSFIEAAARAAPVPLQETAE
;
A
#
# COMPACT_ATOMS: atom_id res chain seq x y z
N LEU A 1 -16.24 -15.90 14.56
CA LEU A 1 -14.87 -16.45 14.65
C LEU A 1 -14.08 -15.89 13.46
N ARG A 2 -12.92 -15.27 13.66
CA ARG A 2 -12.03 -14.78 12.59
C ARG A 2 -10.78 -15.65 12.59
N ILE A 3 -10.42 -16.22 11.44
CA ILE A 3 -9.19 -16.98 11.29
C ILE A 3 -8.02 -15.99 11.35
N ASP A 4 -6.97 -16.33 12.10
CA ASP A 4 -5.74 -15.54 12.11
C ASP A 4 -5.12 -15.55 10.70
N ILE A 5 -4.65 -14.38 10.24
CA ILE A 5 -4.16 -14.23 8.87
C ILE A 5 -2.91 -15.09 8.69
N GLN A 6 -1.97 -15.07 9.63
CA GLN A 6 -0.74 -15.83 9.47
C GLN A 6 -1.02 -17.34 9.47
N PHE A 7 -1.91 -17.79 10.34
CA PHE A 7 -2.36 -19.19 10.36
C PHE A 7 -2.97 -19.61 9.01
N PHE A 8 -3.83 -18.79 8.40
CA PHE A 8 -4.40 -19.07 7.09
C PHE A 8 -3.32 -19.22 6.01
N LEU A 9 -2.36 -18.29 5.97
CA LEU A 9 -1.29 -18.27 4.96
C LEU A 9 -0.39 -19.50 5.03
N GLU A 10 -0.09 -19.97 6.23
CA GLU A 10 0.78 -21.12 6.48
C GLU A 10 0.05 -22.47 6.34
N THR A 11 -1.28 -22.49 6.46
CA THR A 11 -2.05 -23.75 6.52
C THR A 11 -2.77 -24.07 5.21
N LEU A 12 -3.21 -23.06 4.44
CA LEU A 12 -4.11 -23.28 3.28
C LEU A 12 -3.58 -24.31 2.28
N LEU A 13 -2.28 -24.25 1.98
CA LEU A 13 -1.59 -25.11 1.01
C LEU A 13 -0.42 -25.87 1.66
N ALA A 14 -0.48 -26.09 2.97
CA ALA A 14 0.61 -26.74 3.72
C ALA A 14 0.89 -28.17 3.25
N ASP A 15 -0.17 -28.92 2.91
CA ASP A 15 -0.07 -30.29 2.40
C ASP A 15 0.65 -30.38 1.04
N GLU A 16 0.70 -29.27 0.29
CA GLU A 16 1.44 -29.13 -0.96
C GLU A 16 2.86 -28.58 -0.75
N GLY A 17 3.24 -28.29 0.49
CA GLY A 17 4.54 -27.70 0.81
C GLY A 17 4.64 -26.21 0.44
N LEU A 18 3.52 -25.49 0.36
CA LEU A 18 3.47 -24.10 -0.11
C LEU A 18 3.03 -23.09 0.97
N LEU A 19 3.69 -21.93 0.99
CA LEU A 19 3.30 -20.74 1.74
C LEU A 19 2.53 -19.79 0.81
N VAL A 20 1.38 -19.29 1.25
CA VAL A 20 0.62 -18.25 0.54
C VAL A 20 1.11 -16.87 0.95
N SER A 21 1.18 -15.93 0.01
CA SER A 21 1.50 -14.53 0.32
C SER A 21 0.32 -13.79 0.96
N ARG A 22 0.63 -13.00 1.99
CA ARG A 22 -0.24 -12.01 2.60
C ARG A 22 -0.53 -10.84 1.67
N LEU A 23 0.46 -10.40 0.90
CA LEU A 23 0.33 -9.25 0.01
C LEU A 23 -0.41 -9.62 -1.29
N ASN A 24 -0.31 -10.87 -1.74
CA ASN A 24 -1.10 -11.36 -2.87
C ASN A 24 -1.39 -12.85 -2.70
N THR A 25 -2.60 -13.21 -2.28
CA THR A 25 -2.98 -14.62 -2.08
C THR A 25 -2.95 -15.46 -3.35
N GLY A 26 -2.76 -14.85 -4.53
CA GLY A 26 -2.48 -15.56 -5.80
C GLY A 26 -1.01 -15.95 -5.99
N VAL A 27 -0.11 -15.55 -5.08
CA VAL A 27 1.32 -15.83 -5.12
C VAL A 27 1.68 -16.79 -3.98
N THR A 28 2.50 -17.79 -4.31
CA THR A 28 3.00 -18.79 -3.36
C THR A 28 4.52 -18.94 -3.45
N SER A 29 5.14 -19.42 -2.38
CA SER A 29 6.51 -19.94 -2.39
C SER A 29 6.56 -21.32 -1.74
N PRO A 30 7.66 -22.08 -1.88
CA PRO A 30 7.91 -23.22 -0.99
C PRO A 30 7.84 -22.79 0.49
N LEU A 31 7.31 -23.65 1.34
CA LEU A 31 7.31 -23.44 2.79
C LEU A 31 8.76 -23.28 3.28
N PRO A 32 9.07 -22.21 4.03
CA PRO A 32 10.40 -22.07 4.61
C PRO A 32 10.65 -23.17 5.66
N SER A 33 11.91 -23.61 5.79
CA SER A 33 12.31 -24.40 6.95
C SER A 33 12.04 -23.60 8.23
N PRO A 34 11.61 -24.21 9.35
CA PRO A 34 11.37 -23.52 10.61
C PRO A 34 12.54 -22.64 11.10
N ASP A 35 13.77 -23.01 10.74
CA ASP A 35 14.99 -22.27 11.10
C ASP A 35 15.31 -21.10 10.15
N ALA A 36 14.67 -21.05 8.98
CA ALA A 36 14.90 -20.00 8.00
C ALA A 36 14.36 -18.67 8.52
N ASN A 37 15.27 -17.82 9.00
CA ASN A 37 14.99 -16.45 9.45
C ASN A 37 14.05 -16.36 10.67
N SER A 38 14.21 -17.25 11.65
CA SER A 38 13.45 -17.24 12.92
C SER A 38 13.57 -15.96 13.75
N HIS A 39 14.54 -15.09 13.44
CA HIS A 39 14.83 -13.85 14.15
C HIS A 39 13.98 -12.65 13.68
N ARG A 40 13.19 -12.81 12.60
CA ARG A 40 12.33 -11.74 12.06
C ARG A 40 10.86 -12.14 12.03
N PRO A 41 9.91 -11.18 12.04
CA PRO A 41 8.48 -11.49 11.95
C PRO A 41 8.13 -12.27 10.68
N ALA A 42 7.12 -13.13 10.74
CA ALA A 42 6.69 -13.96 9.61
C ALA A 42 6.37 -13.14 8.35
N ALA A 43 5.78 -11.95 8.51
CA ALA A 43 5.49 -11.03 7.40
C ALA A 43 6.73 -10.56 6.61
N ALA A 44 7.94 -10.59 7.21
CA ALA A 44 9.18 -10.28 6.49
C ALA A 44 9.61 -11.42 5.54
N ASN A 45 9.03 -12.61 5.68
CA ASN A 45 9.23 -13.76 4.81
C ASN A 45 8.13 -13.89 3.73
N ASP A 46 7.31 -12.86 3.54
CA ASP A 46 6.22 -12.90 2.57
C ASP A 46 6.74 -13.13 1.12
N PRO A 47 6.19 -14.10 0.37
CA PRO A 47 6.61 -14.40 -1.00
C PRO A 47 6.59 -13.19 -1.94
N SER A 48 5.58 -12.33 -1.83
CA SER A 48 5.42 -11.15 -2.68
C SER A 48 6.24 -9.95 -2.21
N LEU A 49 6.78 -9.96 -0.98
CA LEU A 49 7.66 -8.90 -0.49
C LEU A 49 9.09 -9.02 -1.07
N GLY A 50 9.51 -10.23 -1.45
CA GLY A 50 10.76 -10.45 -2.20
C GLY A 50 12.06 -10.24 -1.41
N LEU A 51 12.01 -10.10 -0.09
CA LEU A 51 13.19 -9.82 0.75
C LEU A 51 14.20 -10.97 0.85
N GLY A 52 13.82 -12.20 0.48
CA GLY A 52 14.69 -13.37 0.58
C GLY A 52 15.19 -13.55 2.02
N ARG A 53 16.51 -13.48 2.26
CA ARG A 53 17.10 -13.55 3.62
C ARG A 53 17.55 -12.19 4.16
N SER A 54 17.37 -11.11 3.39
CA SER A 54 17.77 -9.75 3.74
C SER A 54 16.66 -9.02 4.50
N ASN A 55 17.02 -7.95 5.22
CA ASN A 55 16.08 -6.94 5.73
C ASN A 55 16.03 -5.67 4.87
N VAL A 56 16.82 -5.64 3.79
CA VAL A 56 16.98 -4.49 2.91
C VAL A 56 16.81 -4.92 1.46
N ILE A 57 16.06 -4.13 0.69
CA ILE A 57 16.05 -4.17 -0.78
C ILE A 57 16.80 -2.93 -1.27
N LEU A 58 17.78 -3.14 -2.14
CA LEU A 58 18.53 -2.08 -2.81
C LEU A 58 18.06 -1.95 -4.26
N SER A 59 18.07 -0.73 -4.79
CA SER A 59 17.87 -0.44 -6.21
C SER A 59 18.98 0.47 -6.70
N ALA A 60 19.81 -0.07 -7.58
CA ALA A 60 20.83 0.72 -8.28
C ALA A 60 20.19 1.68 -9.28
N GLU A 61 19.07 1.27 -9.88
CA GLU A 61 18.36 2.05 -10.91
C GLU A 61 17.81 3.36 -10.34
N ILE A 62 17.22 3.32 -9.13
CA ILE A 62 16.77 4.55 -8.45
C ILE A 62 17.98 5.38 -8.00
N ALA A 63 19.07 4.75 -7.55
CA ALA A 63 20.28 5.46 -7.17
C ALA A 63 20.87 6.25 -8.35
N ASP A 64 20.97 5.61 -9.52
CA ASP A 64 21.47 6.20 -10.76
C ASP A 64 20.55 7.33 -11.23
N TYR A 65 19.23 7.11 -11.25
CA TYR A 65 18.26 8.14 -11.61
C TYR A 65 18.37 9.38 -10.70
N LEU A 66 18.43 9.17 -9.37
CA LEU A 66 18.55 10.28 -8.42
C LEU A 66 19.89 11.02 -8.57
N ASN A 67 20.97 10.30 -8.85
CA ASN A 67 22.27 10.89 -9.15
C ASN A 67 22.22 11.72 -10.44
N GLU A 68 21.59 11.22 -11.51
CA GLU A 68 21.43 11.94 -12.77
C GLU A 68 20.67 13.26 -12.59
N VAL A 69 19.53 13.24 -11.87
CA VAL A 69 18.68 14.44 -11.73
C VAL A 69 19.18 15.44 -10.68
N THR A 70 19.93 14.98 -9.67
CA THR A 70 20.38 15.85 -8.56
C THR A 70 21.88 16.17 -8.56
N GLY A 71 22.69 15.37 -9.26
CA GLY A 71 24.16 15.40 -9.17
C GLY A 71 24.72 14.94 -7.82
N VAL A 72 23.87 14.44 -6.91
CA VAL A 72 24.27 14.03 -5.57
C VAL A 72 24.68 12.56 -5.58
N GLN A 73 25.98 12.32 -5.46
CA GLN A 73 26.51 10.98 -5.23
C GLN A 73 26.37 10.58 -3.76
N ARG A 74 25.84 9.37 -3.53
CA ARG A 74 25.80 8.70 -2.22
C ARG A 74 26.72 7.48 -2.27
N GLY A 75 27.19 7.05 -1.10
CA GLY A 75 28.12 5.91 -0.97
C GLY A 75 27.48 4.52 -1.07
N ASP A 76 26.15 4.44 -0.99
CA ASP A 76 25.36 3.21 -1.03
C ASP A 76 24.27 3.32 -2.11
N ASP A 77 23.80 2.18 -2.64
CA ASP A 77 22.59 2.09 -3.48
C ASP A 77 21.35 2.60 -2.74
N TYR A 78 20.29 2.90 -3.50
CA TYR A 78 19.03 3.34 -2.94
C TYR A 78 18.34 2.20 -2.19
N ARG A 79 18.04 2.40 -0.90
CA ARG A 79 17.31 1.43 -0.08
C ARG A 79 15.81 1.58 -0.32
N SER A 80 15.26 0.80 -1.26
CA SER A 80 13.82 0.83 -1.59
C SER A 80 12.95 0.22 -0.48
N LEU A 81 13.51 -0.66 0.33
CA LEU A 81 12.91 -1.14 1.58
C LEU A 81 14.00 -1.35 2.64
N ASN A 82 13.72 -0.96 3.88
CA ASN A 82 14.59 -1.19 5.03
C ASN A 82 13.75 -1.57 6.26
N LEU A 83 13.70 -2.88 6.56
CA LEU A 83 12.94 -3.37 7.71
C LEU A 83 13.59 -3.04 9.05
N ASP A 84 14.91 -2.86 9.12
CA ASP A 84 15.57 -2.45 10.36
C ASP A 84 15.07 -1.06 10.78
N ALA A 85 14.99 -0.13 9.83
CA ALA A 85 14.38 1.18 10.06
C ALA A 85 12.88 1.07 10.36
N ASN A 86 12.14 0.21 9.64
CA ASN A 86 10.71 0.01 9.84
C ASN A 86 10.39 -0.47 11.26
N PHE A 87 11.15 -1.43 11.80
CA PHE A 87 10.92 -1.97 13.14
C PHE A 87 11.21 -0.97 14.27
N MET A 88 12.01 0.06 14.00
CA MET A 88 12.28 1.16 14.95
C MET A 88 11.26 2.30 14.85
N TRP A 89 10.43 2.34 13.81
CA TRP A 89 9.50 3.43 13.58
C TRP A 89 8.28 3.35 14.50
N ASP A 90 8.06 4.39 15.31
CA ASP A 90 6.84 4.55 16.09
C ASP A 90 5.80 5.36 15.29
N TRP A 91 4.88 4.67 14.62
CA TRP A 91 3.80 5.29 13.84
C TRP A 91 2.58 5.68 14.68
N ARG A 92 2.57 5.37 15.99
CA ARG A 92 1.39 5.63 16.83
C ARG A 92 1.26 7.13 17.05
N ALA A 93 0.05 7.66 16.88
CA ALA A 93 -0.32 8.92 17.50
C ALA A 93 -0.22 8.76 19.03
N SER A 94 -0.12 9.85 19.79
CA SER A 94 0.24 9.89 21.22
C SER A 94 -0.53 8.93 22.16
N ASP A 95 -1.65 8.33 21.72
CA ASP A 95 -2.37 7.27 22.40
C ASP A 95 -1.76 5.88 22.13
N LYS A 96 -0.97 5.36 23.08
CA LYS A 96 -0.46 3.98 23.08
C LYS A 96 -1.54 2.91 23.32
N SER A 97 -2.76 3.13 22.84
CA SER A 97 -3.84 2.14 22.92
C SER A 97 -3.60 1.06 21.84
N PRO A 98 -3.78 -0.24 22.16
CA PRO A 98 -3.76 -1.29 21.15
C PRO A 98 -4.94 -1.10 20.20
N ARG A 99 -4.71 -0.39 19.09
CA ARG A 99 -5.72 -0.27 18.04
C ARG A 99 -5.69 -1.53 17.19
N PHE A 100 -6.81 -2.25 17.19
CA PHE A 100 -7.07 -3.38 16.29
C PHE A 100 -6.93 -3.00 14.81
N TYR A 101 -7.13 -1.72 14.50
CA TYR A 101 -7.01 -1.15 13.17
C TYR A 101 -6.56 0.30 13.28
N VAL A 102 -5.57 0.67 12.48
CA VAL A 102 -5.04 2.04 12.41
C VAL A 102 -5.63 2.65 11.16
N SER A 103 -6.30 3.79 11.31
CA SER A 103 -6.95 4.44 10.17
C SER A 103 -6.56 5.91 10.11
N ALA A 104 -6.18 6.35 8.91
CA ALA A 104 -6.09 7.77 8.57
C ALA A 104 -7.46 8.36 8.17
N ALA A 105 -8.52 7.55 8.08
CA ALA A 105 -9.83 7.99 7.62
C ALA A 105 -10.42 9.16 8.42
N PRO A 106 -10.30 9.24 9.77
CA PRO A 106 -10.75 10.42 10.51
C PRO A 106 -10.08 11.73 10.08
N VAL A 107 -8.75 11.69 9.82
CA VAL A 107 -7.98 12.88 9.40
C VAL A 107 -8.38 13.25 7.97
N LEU A 108 -8.47 12.27 7.08
CA LEU A 108 -8.90 12.47 5.69
C LEU A 108 -10.33 13.03 5.61
N SER A 109 -11.21 12.53 6.45
CA SER A 109 -12.59 12.97 6.60
C SER A 109 -12.67 14.44 7.02
N ALA A 110 -11.88 14.86 8.01
CA ALA A 110 -11.78 16.26 8.40
C ALA A 110 -11.29 17.15 7.25
N PHE A 111 -10.24 16.73 6.54
CA PHE A 111 -9.70 17.45 5.40
C PHE A 111 -10.71 17.61 4.25
N MET A 112 -11.38 16.52 3.85
CA MET A 112 -12.37 16.57 2.77
C MET A 112 -13.60 17.40 3.13
N ARG A 113 -14.01 17.46 4.41
CA ARG A 113 -15.10 18.36 4.83
C ARG A 113 -14.71 19.83 4.79
N GLU A 114 -13.45 20.15 5.10
CA GLU A 114 -12.92 21.52 4.99
C GLU A 114 -12.71 21.95 3.53
N LYS A 115 -12.29 21.01 2.68
CA LYS A 115 -11.98 21.23 1.27
C LYS A 115 -13.02 20.56 0.38
N SER A 116 -14.06 21.31 0.02
CA SER A 116 -15.21 20.80 -0.74
C SER A 116 -14.88 20.39 -2.19
N ASP A 117 -13.71 20.81 -2.70
CA ASP A 117 -13.15 20.52 -4.02
C ASP A 117 -12.28 19.25 -4.06
N VAL A 118 -12.02 18.62 -2.92
CA VAL A 118 -11.22 17.40 -2.85
C VAL A 118 -12.08 16.16 -3.10
N GLU A 119 -11.66 15.34 -4.05
CA GLU A 119 -12.19 13.99 -4.28
C GLU A 119 -11.16 12.93 -3.88
N LEU A 120 -11.63 11.72 -3.59
CA LEU A 120 -10.82 10.59 -3.16
C LEU A 120 -11.06 9.38 -4.06
N LEU A 121 -10.02 8.91 -4.73
CA LEU A 121 -9.99 7.64 -5.45
C LEU A 121 -9.10 6.63 -4.70
N VAL A 122 -9.65 5.45 -4.41
CA VAL A 122 -8.96 4.38 -3.69
C VAL A 122 -9.03 3.09 -4.50
N PHE A 123 -7.88 2.49 -4.77
CA PHE A 123 -7.80 1.14 -5.34
C PHE A 123 -7.49 0.14 -4.22
N ALA A 124 -8.19 -1.00 -4.21
CA ALA A 124 -7.94 -2.05 -3.22
C ALA A 124 -8.11 -3.44 -3.83
N GLY A 125 -7.16 -4.33 -3.52
CA GLY A 125 -7.12 -5.69 -4.04
C GLY A 125 -7.92 -6.71 -3.21
N TYR A 126 -8.64 -7.62 -3.86
CA TYR A 126 -9.28 -8.77 -3.20
C TYR A 126 -8.28 -9.77 -2.60
N ARG A 127 -7.07 -9.85 -3.18
CA ARG A 127 -6.01 -10.80 -2.81
C ARG A 127 -5.03 -10.21 -1.79
N ASP A 128 -5.30 -9.01 -1.28
CA ASP A 128 -4.49 -8.36 -0.25
C ASP A 128 -5.04 -8.68 1.16
N LEU A 129 -4.23 -9.35 1.99
CA LEU A 129 -4.51 -9.60 3.40
C LEU A 129 -3.66 -8.73 4.34
N ALA A 130 -2.79 -7.86 3.81
CA ALA A 130 -2.12 -6.82 4.60
C ALA A 130 -3.04 -5.62 4.83
N THR A 131 -3.66 -5.12 3.76
CA THR A 131 -4.66 -4.02 3.80
C THR A 131 -5.94 -4.44 3.09
N THR A 132 -6.66 -5.38 3.71
CA THR A 132 -7.87 -6.01 3.13
C THR A 132 -8.88 -5.01 2.58
N LEU A 133 -9.42 -5.27 1.38
CA LEU A 133 -10.48 -4.48 0.73
C LEU A 133 -11.63 -4.10 1.69
N LEU A 134 -12.17 -5.06 2.44
CA LEU A 134 -13.29 -4.78 3.35
C LEU A 134 -12.88 -3.96 4.57
N GLY A 135 -11.62 -4.06 5.03
CA GLY A 135 -11.07 -3.17 6.05
C GLY A 135 -10.98 -1.74 5.54
N THR A 136 -10.51 -1.56 4.30
CA THR A 136 -10.50 -0.25 3.61
C THR A 136 -11.91 0.29 3.42
N GLN A 137 -12.85 -0.51 2.93
CA GLN A 137 -14.25 -0.11 2.78
C GLN A 137 -14.87 0.31 4.11
N TYR A 138 -14.61 -0.45 5.19
CA TYR A 138 -15.08 -0.10 6.53
C TYR A 138 -14.52 1.26 6.96
N ALA A 139 -13.21 1.49 6.79
CA ALA A 139 -12.59 2.77 7.12
C ALA A 139 -13.22 3.94 6.35
N LEU A 140 -13.49 3.78 5.05
CA LEU A 140 -14.07 4.84 4.22
C LEU A 140 -15.54 5.15 4.56
N THR A 141 -16.30 4.13 4.98
CA THR A 141 -17.76 4.25 5.21
C THR A 141 -18.14 4.56 6.66
N HIS A 142 -17.25 4.33 7.62
CA HIS A 142 -17.52 4.47 9.06
C HIS A 142 -16.73 5.61 9.73
N ASN A 143 -16.25 6.58 8.96
CA ASN A 143 -15.51 7.74 9.47
C ASN A 143 -16.03 9.08 8.91
N ASP A 144 -17.31 9.16 8.54
CA ASP A 144 -17.98 10.39 8.10
C ASP A 144 -17.33 11.12 6.90
N LEU A 145 -16.72 10.36 5.99
CA LEU A 145 -16.24 10.91 4.72
C LEU A 145 -17.44 11.30 3.84
N PRO A 146 -17.33 12.39 3.05
CA PRO A 146 -18.37 12.78 2.08
C PRO A 146 -18.45 11.74 0.96
N GLN A 147 -19.39 10.79 1.07
CA GLN A 147 -19.42 9.57 0.24
C GLN A 147 -19.65 9.88 -1.24
N ASP A 148 -20.27 11.01 -1.56
CA ASP A 148 -20.45 11.51 -2.93
C ASP A 148 -19.13 11.89 -3.62
N ARG A 149 -18.03 12.03 -2.84
CA ARG A 149 -16.68 12.37 -3.33
C ARG A 149 -15.66 11.26 -3.07
N VAL A 150 -16.10 10.05 -2.73
CA VAL A 150 -15.24 8.88 -2.48
C VAL A 150 -15.54 7.77 -3.47
N THR A 151 -14.55 7.38 -4.25
CA THR A 151 -14.60 6.23 -5.16
C THR A 151 -13.67 5.13 -4.65
N LEU A 152 -14.23 3.95 -4.38
CA LEU A 152 -13.47 2.74 -4.07
C LEU A 152 -13.56 1.75 -5.24
N THR A 153 -12.43 1.50 -5.91
CA THR A 153 -12.31 0.51 -6.97
C THR A 153 -11.75 -0.78 -6.39
N ALA A 154 -12.59 -1.80 -6.33
CA ALA A 154 -12.20 -3.15 -5.93
C ALA A 154 -11.63 -3.91 -7.13
N LEU A 155 -10.40 -4.39 -7.00
CA LEU A 155 -9.66 -5.04 -8.07
C LEU A 155 -9.36 -6.49 -7.72
N PRO A 156 -9.39 -7.43 -8.67
CA PRO A 156 -8.97 -8.81 -8.45
C PRO A 156 -7.44 -8.89 -8.40
N GLY A 157 -6.76 -8.03 -7.65
CA GLY A 157 -5.30 -8.00 -7.47
C GLY A 157 -4.86 -8.07 -6.01
N GLY A 158 -3.54 -8.06 -5.78
CA GLY A 158 -2.90 -8.01 -4.47
C GLY A 158 -2.73 -6.59 -3.90
N HIS A 159 -1.71 -6.42 -3.05
CA HIS A 159 -1.38 -5.20 -2.32
C HIS A 159 -0.93 -4.06 -3.24
N SER A 160 -0.19 -4.41 -4.29
CA SER A 160 0.22 -3.50 -5.36
C SER A 160 -0.48 -3.92 -6.66
N PRO A 161 -1.79 -3.67 -6.82
CA PRO A 161 -2.54 -4.17 -7.98
C PRO A 161 -2.06 -3.56 -9.31
N TYR A 162 -1.36 -2.43 -9.26
CA TYR A 162 -0.72 -1.78 -10.41
C TYR A 162 0.50 -2.52 -10.96
N ASP A 163 1.08 -3.45 -10.19
CA ASP A 163 2.18 -4.32 -10.66
C ASP A 163 1.65 -5.53 -11.46
N GLU A 164 0.34 -5.80 -11.41
CA GLU A 164 -0.27 -6.88 -12.19
C GLU A 164 -0.62 -6.37 -13.60
N GLU A 165 0.09 -6.87 -14.61
CA GLU A 165 -0.04 -6.41 -16.01
C GLU A 165 -1.50 -6.40 -16.51
N ALA A 166 -2.29 -7.41 -16.12
CA ALA A 166 -3.70 -7.52 -16.50
C ALA A 166 -4.59 -6.39 -15.95
N LEU A 167 -4.18 -5.71 -14.87
CA LEU A 167 -4.94 -4.64 -14.21
C LEU A 167 -4.43 -3.24 -14.56
N LYS A 168 -3.18 -3.15 -15.02
CA LYS A 168 -2.45 -1.90 -15.21
C LYS A 168 -3.15 -0.90 -16.13
N ALA A 169 -3.66 -1.35 -17.27
CA ALA A 169 -4.33 -0.48 -18.24
C ALA A 169 -5.64 0.13 -17.68
N ASP A 170 -6.41 -0.66 -16.93
CA ASP A 170 -7.66 -0.21 -16.32
C ASP A 170 -7.40 0.79 -15.18
N ILE A 171 -6.44 0.48 -14.29
CA ILE A 171 -6.00 1.40 -13.23
C ILE A 171 -5.54 2.73 -13.82
N ALA A 172 -4.70 2.67 -14.87
CA ALA A 172 -4.21 3.87 -15.55
C ALA A 172 -5.37 4.69 -16.15
N GLY A 173 -6.33 4.03 -16.80
CA GLY A 173 -7.51 4.70 -17.37
C GLY A 173 -8.36 5.41 -16.31
N GLN A 174 -8.60 4.77 -15.17
CA GLN A 174 -9.32 5.37 -14.05
C GLN A 174 -8.55 6.55 -13.44
N LEU A 175 -7.23 6.42 -13.29
CA LEU A 175 -6.38 7.49 -12.78
C LEU A 175 -6.37 8.71 -13.72
N TYR A 176 -6.22 8.50 -15.03
CA TYR A 176 -6.29 9.60 -16.00
C TYR A 176 -7.65 10.28 -15.98
N SER A 177 -8.73 9.50 -15.96
CA SER A 177 -10.09 10.04 -15.89
C SER A 177 -10.31 10.88 -14.63
N PHE A 178 -9.82 10.41 -13.48
CA PHE A 178 -9.88 11.12 -12.21
C PHE A 178 -9.11 12.44 -12.24
N ILE A 179 -7.87 12.43 -12.74
CA ILE A 179 -7.03 13.65 -12.85
C ILE A 179 -7.66 14.65 -13.82
N GLU A 180 -8.16 14.19 -14.98
CA GLU A 180 -8.80 15.07 -15.95
C GLU A 180 -10.09 15.69 -15.43
N ALA A 181 -10.90 14.92 -14.69
CA ALA A 181 -12.11 15.44 -14.06
C ALA A 181 -11.78 16.54 -13.05
N ALA A 182 -10.78 16.30 -12.19
CA ALA A 182 -10.30 17.29 -11.24
C ALA A 182 -9.76 18.56 -11.93
N ALA A 183 -8.97 18.40 -13.01
CA ALA A 183 -8.43 19.52 -13.77
C ALA A 183 -9.51 20.37 -14.45
N ARG A 184 -10.60 19.76 -14.92
CA ARG A 184 -11.77 20.47 -15.49
C ARG A 184 -12.60 21.20 -14.42
N ALA A 185 -12.67 20.64 -13.22
CA ALA A 185 -13.42 21.22 -12.10
C ALA A 185 -12.64 22.34 -11.38
N ALA A 186 -11.31 22.39 -11.52
CA ALA A 186 -10.47 23.41 -10.93
C ALA A 186 -10.88 24.81 -11.44
N PRO A 187 -11.03 25.81 -10.55
CA PRO A 187 -11.21 27.19 -10.98
C PRO A 187 -10.08 27.60 -11.92
N VAL A 188 -10.40 28.25 -13.03
CA VAL A 188 -9.39 28.90 -13.88
C VAL A 188 -8.58 29.84 -12.97
N PRO A 189 -7.24 29.75 -12.93
CA PRO A 189 -6.44 30.69 -12.18
C PRO A 189 -6.86 32.10 -12.61
N LEU A 190 -7.23 32.95 -11.66
CA LEU A 190 -7.41 34.37 -11.94
C LEU A 190 -6.10 34.82 -12.61
N GLN A 191 -6.17 35.19 -13.88
CA GLN A 191 -5.05 35.86 -14.53
C GLN A 191 -4.77 37.08 -13.66
N GLU A 192 -3.62 37.10 -12.98
CA GLU A 192 -3.13 38.32 -12.37
C GLU A 192 -3.04 39.34 -13.50
N THR A 193 -3.97 40.30 -13.50
CA THR A 193 -3.86 41.47 -14.35
C THR A 193 -2.62 42.21 -13.87
N ALA A 194 -1.57 42.16 -14.67
CA ALA A 194 -0.40 43.01 -14.46
C ALA A 194 -0.87 44.48 -14.56
N GLU A 195 -0.92 45.15 -13.41
CA GLU A 195 -0.82 46.62 -13.33
C GLU A 195 0.65 47.03 -13.24
#